data_AF-A0A936Q0U4-F1
#
_entry.id   AF-A0A936Q0U4-F1
#
_cell.length_a   1.000
_cell.length_b   1.000
_cell.length_c   1.000
_cell.angle_alpha   90.00
_cell.angle_beta   90.00
_cell.angle_gamma   90.00
#
_symmetry.space_group_name_H-M   'P 1'
#
loop_
_entity.id
_entity.type
_entity.pdbx_description
1 polymer ?
#
loop_
_entity_poly.entity_id
_entity_poly.type
_entity_poly.pdbx_seq_one_letter_code
_entity_poly.pdbx_strand_id
1 'polypeptide(L)'
;MDAHRPRQARRQPALARRARGGNYAVLFGVSMIGVLGFAALAVDMSWLLLADNQAQNAADAAAHAGLIVLRNERDQGQAYDVAESVLGMNTVVGDSVVVDSETTIVFGGWDFGTKTFDPGAAYDNAIQVSVARNDGSTQGAVGLLLMPLLGRNTGNVWAQATSALRAREIMVALDISVTWWNYGGETEHFEGARDSLLGLLEYAWNDGSPFPGDQLGLIVYTGAPMCTRRWATSPPSTPRGTPTGTTKRTTPPRV
;
A
#
# COMPACT_ATOMS: atom_id res chain seq x y z
N MET A 1 -71.63 94.05 13.92
CA MET A 1 -71.87 92.68 14.42
C MET A 1 -71.21 91.72 13.43
N ASP A 2 -69.91 91.48 13.64
CA ASP A 2 -69.07 90.69 12.74
C ASP A 2 -69.23 89.20 13.04
N ALA A 3 -69.69 88.46 12.03
CA ALA A 3 -69.90 87.02 12.10
C ALA A 3 -68.56 86.28 11.89
N HIS A 4 -67.96 85.81 12.98
CA HIS A 4 -66.81 84.90 12.96
C HIS A 4 -67.21 83.54 12.37
N ARG A 5 -66.78 83.24 11.14
CA ARG A 5 -66.84 81.88 10.57
C ARG A 5 -65.65 81.04 11.06
N PRO A 6 -65.86 79.82 11.58
CA PRO A 6 -64.76 78.94 11.94
C PRO A 6 -64.08 78.37 10.68
N ARG A 7 -62.75 78.37 10.68
CA ARG A 7 -61.91 77.76 9.64
C ARG A 7 -62.08 76.23 9.68
N GLN A 8 -62.58 75.65 8.58
CA GLN A 8 -62.61 74.20 8.41
C GLN A 8 -61.18 73.67 8.25
N ALA A 9 -60.73 72.87 9.22
CA ALA A 9 -59.46 72.15 9.16
C ALA A 9 -59.52 71.10 8.04
N ARG A 10 -58.76 71.34 6.98
CA ARG A 10 -58.62 70.44 5.83
C ARG A 10 -57.83 69.21 6.27
N ARG A 11 -58.53 68.09 6.55
CA ARG A 11 -57.90 66.78 6.77
C ARG A 11 -57.14 66.38 5.51
N GLN A 12 -55.81 66.35 5.59
CA GLN A 12 -54.99 65.77 4.53
C GLN A 12 -55.17 64.23 4.57
N PRO A 13 -55.43 63.57 3.42
CA PRO A 13 -55.44 62.12 3.39
C PRO A 13 -54.01 61.63 3.64
N ALA A 14 -53.80 60.91 4.74
CA ALA A 14 -52.57 60.17 4.97
C ALA A 14 -52.35 59.27 3.76
N LEU A 15 -51.29 59.53 3.00
CA LEU A 15 -50.89 58.71 1.87
C LEU A 15 -50.72 57.27 2.38
N ALA A 16 -51.66 56.40 2.00
CA ALA A 16 -51.53 54.98 2.18
C ALA A 16 -50.24 54.57 1.47
N ARG A 17 -49.18 54.34 2.24
CA ARG A 17 -47.91 53.78 1.80
C ARG A 17 -48.23 52.39 1.25
N ARG A 18 -48.56 52.34 -0.04
CA ARG A 18 -48.90 51.13 -0.76
C ARG A 18 -47.73 50.17 -0.60
N ALA A 19 -48.00 49.04 0.05
CA ALA A 19 -47.07 47.95 0.31
C ALA A 19 -46.42 47.48 -0.99
N ARG A 20 -45.25 48.02 -1.32
CA ARG A 20 -44.39 47.55 -2.42
C ARG A 20 -43.20 46.72 -1.92
N GLY A 21 -43.06 46.56 -0.59
CA GLY A 21 -41.99 45.76 0.03
C GLY A 21 -42.29 44.26 0.16
N GLY A 22 -43.50 43.79 -0.16
CA GLY A 22 -43.89 42.39 0.05
C GLY A 22 -43.29 41.40 -0.95
N ASN A 23 -43.03 41.83 -2.20
CA ASN A 23 -42.58 40.91 -3.26
C ASN A 23 -41.15 40.40 -3.04
N TYR A 24 -40.27 41.28 -2.53
CA TYR A 24 -38.88 40.92 -2.22
C TYR A 24 -38.77 39.99 -1.01
N ALA A 25 -39.66 40.13 -0.02
CA ALA A 25 -39.69 39.24 1.13
C ALA A 25 -40.01 37.79 0.74
N VAL A 26 -40.91 37.58 -0.22
CA VAL A 26 -41.26 36.26 -0.74
C VAL A 26 -40.10 35.66 -1.53
N LEU A 27 -39.52 36.41 -2.47
CA LEU A 27 -38.33 35.99 -3.23
C LEU A 27 -37.16 35.65 -2.30
N PHE A 28 -36.90 36.48 -1.29
CA PHE A 28 -35.86 36.24 -0.29
C PHE A 28 -36.13 34.98 0.52
N GLY A 29 -37.36 34.75 0.97
CA GLY A 29 -37.72 33.54 1.72
C GLY A 29 -37.47 32.26 0.90
N VAL A 30 -37.86 32.26 -0.37
CA VAL A 30 -37.64 31.11 -1.26
C VAL A 30 -36.14 30.93 -1.57
N SER A 31 -35.40 32.00 -1.86
CA SER A 31 -33.96 31.91 -2.13
C SER A 31 -33.18 31.45 -0.90
N MET A 32 -33.60 31.87 0.30
CA MET A 32 -32.97 31.47 1.56
C MET A 32 -33.09 29.95 1.79
N ILE A 33 -34.24 29.35 1.50
CA ILE A 33 -34.42 27.90 1.57
C ILE A 33 -33.45 27.20 0.62
N GLY A 34 -33.29 27.71 -0.60
CA GLY A 34 -32.33 27.17 -1.56
C GLY A 34 -30.88 27.24 -1.06
N VAL A 35 -30.45 28.40 -0.55
CA VAL A 35 -29.10 28.58 0.01
C VAL A 35 -28.85 27.68 1.21
N LEU A 36 -29.82 27.56 2.13
CA LEU A 36 -29.72 26.67 3.28
C LEU A 36 -29.68 25.19 2.85
N GLY A 37 -30.44 24.81 1.83
CA GLY A 37 -30.42 23.46 1.27
C GLY A 37 -29.05 23.09 0.67
N PHE A 38 -28.43 24.00 -0.09
CA PHE A 38 -27.08 23.80 -0.61
C PHE A 38 -26.02 23.82 0.50
N ALA A 39 -26.17 24.66 1.52
CA ALA A 39 -25.28 24.69 2.67
C ALA A 39 -25.35 23.38 3.47
N ALA A 40 -26.55 22.86 3.71
CA ALA A 40 -26.76 21.55 4.34
C ALA A 40 -26.06 20.44 3.53
N LEU A 41 -26.33 20.37 2.23
CA LEU A 41 -25.70 19.40 1.34
C LEU A 41 -24.16 19.48 1.36
N ALA A 42 -23.59 20.69 1.36
CA ALA A 42 -22.15 20.88 1.38
C ALA A 42 -21.51 20.37 2.69
N VAL A 43 -22.15 20.63 3.83
CA VAL A 43 -21.69 20.16 5.14
C VAL A 43 -21.77 18.64 5.24
N ASP A 44 -22.91 18.05 4.86
CA ASP A 44 -23.11 16.60 4.93
C ASP A 44 -22.24 15.83 3.95
N MET A 45 -22.01 16.37 2.75
CA MET A 45 -21.08 15.77 1.79
C MET A 45 -19.64 15.80 2.34
N SER A 46 -19.23 16.90 2.97
CA SER A 46 -17.92 16.98 3.63
C SER A 46 -17.79 15.99 4.80
N TRP A 47 -18.89 15.76 5.52
CA TRP A 47 -18.98 14.80 6.60
C TRP A 47 -18.83 13.34 6.13
N LEU A 48 -19.52 12.97 5.05
CA LEU A 48 -19.37 11.64 4.44
C LEU A 48 -17.98 11.43 3.85
N LEU A 49 -17.39 12.44 3.20
CA LEU A 49 -16.02 12.36 2.72
C LEU A 49 -15.01 12.17 3.86
N LEU A 50 -15.23 12.80 5.02
CA LEU A 50 -14.41 12.55 6.20
C LEU A 50 -14.55 11.10 6.67
N ALA A 51 -15.78 10.58 6.72
CA ALA A 51 -16.06 9.21 7.10
C ALA A 51 -15.40 8.19 6.14
N ASP A 52 -15.46 8.44 4.82
CA ASP A 52 -14.80 7.59 3.81
C ASP A 52 -13.28 7.57 4.00
N ASN A 53 -12.67 8.75 4.22
CA ASN A 53 -11.23 8.82 4.47
C ASN A 53 -10.83 8.10 5.76
N GLN A 54 -11.64 8.21 6.81
CA GLN A 54 -11.40 7.48 8.07
C GLN A 54 -11.54 5.97 7.89
N ALA A 55 -12.54 5.52 7.13
CA ALA A 55 -12.73 4.11 6.82
C ALA A 55 -11.57 3.56 5.98
N GLN A 56 -11.09 4.33 5.00
CA GLN A 56 -9.92 3.97 4.18
C GLN A 56 -8.65 3.89 5.03
N ASN A 57 -8.39 4.87 5.90
CA ASN A 57 -7.25 4.83 6.81
C ASN A 57 -7.28 3.61 7.73
N ALA A 58 -8.45 3.25 8.25
CA ALA A 58 -8.63 2.06 9.06
C ALA A 58 -8.32 0.77 8.27
N ALA A 59 -8.87 0.65 7.07
CA ALA A 59 -8.64 -0.50 6.19
C ALA A 59 -7.16 -0.62 5.80
N ASP A 60 -6.51 0.48 5.42
CA ASP A 60 -5.09 0.51 5.03
C ASP A 60 -4.18 0.13 6.20
N ALA A 61 -4.42 0.71 7.38
CA ALA A 61 -3.65 0.41 8.57
C ALA A 61 -3.76 -1.06 8.98
N ALA A 62 -4.98 -1.60 8.98
CA ALA A 62 -5.24 -2.99 9.35
C ALA A 62 -4.68 -3.98 8.34
N ALA A 63 -4.90 -3.75 7.04
CA ALA A 63 -4.36 -4.60 5.99
C ALA A 63 -2.83 -4.65 6.05
N HIS A 64 -2.17 -3.51 6.28
CA HIS A 64 -0.73 -3.45 6.38
C HIS A 64 -0.21 -4.12 7.65
N ALA A 65 -0.81 -3.84 8.81
CA ALA A 65 -0.39 -4.45 10.07
C ALA A 65 -0.54 -5.98 10.05
N GLY A 66 -1.67 -6.48 9.55
CA GLY A 66 -1.87 -7.91 9.34
C GLY A 66 -0.83 -8.50 8.38
N LEU A 67 -0.50 -7.79 7.29
CA LEU A 67 0.47 -8.29 6.32
C LEU A 67 1.88 -8.42 6.92
N ILE A 68 2.28 -7.50 7.81
CA ILE A 68 3.58 -7.57 8.50
C ILE A 68 3.66 -8.84 9.36
N VAL A 69 2.59 -9.18 10.06
CA VAL A 69 2.54 -10.38 10.91
C VAL A 69 2.47 -11.63 10.06
N LEU A 70 1.63 -11.64 9.02
CA LEU A 70 1.58 -12.73 8.05
C LEU A 70 2.96 -12.99 7.43
N ARG A 71 3.70 -11.91 7.13
CA ARG A 71 5.07 -11.97 6.62
C ARG A 71 6.02 -12.62 7.63
N ASN A 72 6.01 -12.16 8.88
CA ASN A 72 7.02 -12.56 9.87
C ASN A 72 6.73 -13.93 10.49
N GLU A 73 5.47 -14.20 10.85
CA GLU A 73 5.07 -15.36 11.64
C GLU A 73 4.47 -16.48 10.77
N ARG A 74 4.03 -16.17 9.54
CA ARG A 74 3.32 -17.10 8.63
C ARG A 74 2.07 -17.74 9.25
N ASP A 75 1.45 -17.05 10.19
CA ASP A 75 0.26 -17.49 10.91
C ASP A 75 -0.90 -16.54 10.63
N GLN A 76 -1.95 -17.06 9.99
CA GLN A 76 -3.15 -16.29 9.67
C GLN A 76 -3.93 -15.90 10.91
N GLY A 77 -3.93 -16.73 11.95
CA GLY A 77 -4.63 -16.41 13.20
C GLY A 77 -4.04 -15.18 13.85
N GLN A 78 -2.71 -15.15 14.02
CA GLN A 78 -2.01 -13.99 14.56
C GLN A 78 -2.13 -12.75 13.67
N ALA A 79 -2.07 -12.92 12.34
CA ALA A 79 -2.25 -11.82 11.40
C ALA A 79 -3.67 -11.24 11.48
N TYR A 80 -4.68 -12.09 11.67
CA TYR A 80 -6.07 -11.70 11.85
C TYR A 80 -6.25 -10.91 13.14
N ASP A 81 -5.78 -11.44 14.28
CA ASP A 81 -5.91 -10.79 15.58
C ASP A 81 -5.28 -9.39 15.59
N VAL A 82 -4.12 -9.24 14.92
CA VAL A 82 -3.43 -7.95 14.80
C VAL A 82 -4.18 -7.01 13.86
N ALA A 83 -4.69 -7.49 12.73
CA ALA A 83 -5.50 -6.68 11.82
C ALA A 83 -6.80 -6.19 12.49
N GLU A 84 -7.50 -7.06 13.23
CA GLU A 84 -8.70 -6.72 14.01
C GLU A 84 -8.38 -5.70 15.11
N SER A 85 -7.30 -5.90 15.86
CA SER A 85 -6.85 -4.96 16.89
C SER A 85 -6.57 -3.57 16.30
N VAL A 86 -5.90 -3.51 15.15
CA VAL A 86 -5.62 -2.25 14.45
C VAL A 86 -6.90 -1.61 13.89
N LEU A 87 -7.86 -2.39 13.38
CA LEU A 87 -9.18 -1.87 13.02
C LEU A 87 -9.84 -1.20 14.24
N GLY A 88 -9.88 -1.88 15.39
CA GLY A 88 -10.49 -1.37 16.62
C GLY A 88 -9.83 -0.10 17.18
N MET A 89 -8.54 0.13 16.90
CA MET A 89 -7.86 1.38 17.27
C MET A 89 -8.25 2.57 16.38
N ASN A 90 -8.83 2.33 15.21
CA ASN A 90 -9.27 3.37 14.31
C ASN A 90 -10.75 3.71 14.52
N THR A 91 -11.15 4.92 14.13
CA THR A 91 -12.53 5.39 14.30
C THR A 91 -13.08 5.95 13.00
N VAL A 92 -14.35 5.66 12.72
CA VAL A 92 -15.14 6.30 11.68
C VAL A 92 -16.23 7.12 12.35
N VAL A 93 -16.16 8.44 12.19
CA VAL A 93 -17.14 9.39 12.73
C VAL A 93 -17.27 9.30 14.28
N GLY A 94 -16.17 8.92 14.93
CA GLY A 94 -16.09 8.79 16.39
C GLY A 94 -16.43 7.39 16.92
N ASP A 95 -16.94 6.49 16.09
CA ASP A 95 -17.14 5.09 16.47
C ASP A 95 -15.89 4.27 16.14
N SER A 96 -15.41 3.48 17.09
CA SER A 96 -14.33 2.50 16.86
C SER A 96 -14.77 1.48 15.81
N VAL A 97 -13.93 1.17 14.82
CA VAL A 97 -14.30 0.22 13.75
C VAL A 97 -14.33 -1.20 14.30
N VAL A 98 -15.37 -1.95 13.94
CA VAL A 98 -15.53 -3.35 14.33
C VAL A 98 -15.50 -4.26 13.12
N VAL A 99 -15.12 -5.52 13.34
CA VAL A 99 -15.30 -6.58 12.35
C VAL A 99 -16.79 -6.87 12.24
N ASP A 100 -17.31 -6.72 11.03
CA ASP A 100 -18.74 -6.81 10.75
C ASP A 100 -19.14 -8.22 10.26
N SER A 101 -18.23 -8.88 9.54
CA SER A 101 -18.43 -10.22 9.00
C SER A 101 -17.10 -10.93 8.75
N GLU A 102 -17.15 -12.21 8.43
CA GLU A 102 -15.99 -12.98 7.95
C GLU A 102 -15.37 -12.41 6.67
N THR A 103 -16.07 -11.49 5.98
CA THR A 103 -15.55 -10.81 4.77
C THR A 103 -14.90 -9.46 5.08
N THR A 104 -14.88 -9.01 6.34
CA THR A 104 -14.17 -7.79 6.75
C THR A 104 -12.67 -7.97 6.55
N ILE A 105 -12.10 -9.10 6.95
CA ILE A 105 -10.67 -9.42 6.81
C ILE A 105 -10.55 -10.73 6.05
N VAL A 106 -10.01 -10.67 4.84
CA VAL A 106 -9.92 -11.82 3.93
C VAL A 106 -8.46 -12.02 3.54
N PHE A 107 -7.97 -13.24 3.76
CA PHE A 107 -6.67 -13.69 3.25
C PHE A 107 -6.82 -14.21 1.82
N GLY A 108 -5.80 -14.01 1.00
CA GLY A 108 -5.84 -14.46 -0.37
C GLY A 108 -4.57 -14.16 -1.15
N GLY A 109 -4.64 -14.40 -2.45
CA GLY A 109 -3.59 -14.13 -3.41
C GLY A 109 -3.77 -12.78 -4.11
N TRP A 110 -2.74 -11.96 -4.17
CA TRP A 110 -2.67 -10.80 -5.04
C TRP A 110 -1.76 -11.09 -6.24
N ASP A 111 -2.34 -10.98 -7.44
CA ASP A 111 -1.60 -11.05 -8.70
C ASP A 111 -1.16 -9.64 -9.12
N PHE A 112 0.16 -9.42 -9.21
CA PHE A 112 0.74 -8.12 -9.58
C PHE A 112 0.65 -7.80 -11.08
N GLY A 113 0.48 -8.81 -11.94
CA GLY A 113 0.32 -8.64 -13.38
C GLY A 113 -1.10 -8.21 -13.75
N THR A 114 -2.10 -8.92 -13.22
CA THR A 114 -3.52 -8.60 -13.45
C THR A 114 -4.07 -7.55 -12.49
N LYS A 115 -3.39 -7.30 -11.36
CA LYS A 115 -3.83 -6.40 -10.27
C LYS A 115 -5.17 -6.85 -9.68
N THR A 116 -5.30 -8.15 -9.44
CA THR A 116 -6.52 -8.76 -8.90
C THR A 116 -6.23 -9.51 -7.61
N PHE A 117 -7.19 -9.45 -6.70
CA PHE A 117 -7.22 -10.25 -5.48
C PHE A 117 -8.06 -11.51 -5.70
N ASP A 118 -7.51 -12.65 -5.31
CA ASP A 118 -8.17 -13.96 -5.33
C ASP A 118 -8.24 -14.53 -3.90
N PRO A 119 -9.42 -14.52 -3.25
CA PRO A 119 -9.59 -15.09 -1.92
C PRO A 119 -9.47 -16.62 -1.88
N GLY A 120 -9.45 -17.29 -3.04
CA GLY A 120 -9.30 -18.74 -3.16
C GLY A 120 -7.90 -19.19 -3.58
N ALA A 121 -6.91 -18.29 -3.52
CA ALA A 121 -5.55 -18.62 -3.93
C ALA A 121 -4.95 -19.75 -3.09
N ALA A 122 -4.11 -20.58 -3.71
CA ALA A 122 -3.45 -21.68 -3.00
C ALA A 122 -2.41 -21.20 -1.96
N TYR A 123 -1.94 -19.96 -2.11
CA TYR A 123 -0.98 -19.33 -1.21
C TYR A 123 -1.41 -17.90 -0.94
N ASP A 124 -1.53 -17.57 0.34
CA ASP A 124 -1.92 -16.24 0.76
C ASP A 124 -0.68 -15.34 0.84
N ASN A 125 -0.52 -14.51 -0.17
CA ASN A 125 0.48 -13.44 -0.18
C ASN A 125 -0.16 -12.08 0.11
N ALA A 126 -1.47 -12.00 0.35
CA ALA A 126 -2.16 -10.74 0.55
C ALA A 126 -3.26 -10.84 1.61
N ILE A 127 -3.56 -9.68 2.18
CA ILE A 127 -4.69 -9.46 3.07
C ILE A 127 -5.51 -8.32 2.50
N GLN A 128 -6.81 -8.55 2.40
CA GLN A 128 -7.80 -7.57 2.02
C GLN A 128 -8.66 -7.24 3.24
N VAL A 129 -8.77 -5.95 3.56
CA VAL A 129 -9.60 -5.46 4.65
C VAL A 129 -10.64 -4.52 4.09
N SER A 130 -11.91 -4.70 4.49
CA SER A 130 -13.02 -3.84 4.12
C SER A 130 -13.69 -3.25 5.35
N VAL A 131 -14.06 -1.97 5.26
CA VAL A 131 -14.78 -1.24 6.31
C VAL A 131 -16.04 -0.65 5.68
N ALA A 132 -17.20 -0.97 6.24
CA ALA A 132 -18.49 -0.52 5.73
C ALA A 132 -19.34 0.08 6.85
N ARG A 133 -19.99 1.20 6.55
CA ARG A 133 -21.05 1.80 7.37
C ARG A 133 -22.28 1.97 6.48
N ASN A 134 -23.19 1.02 6.56
CA ASN A 134 -24.45 1.01 5.83
C ASN A 134 -25.56 0.33 6.67
N ASP A 135 -26.80 0.33 6.18
CA ASP A 135 -27.95 -0.22 6.93
C ASP A 135 -27.82 -1.72 7.26
N GLY A 136 -26.97 -2.47 6.54
CA GLY A 136 -26.68 -3.88 6.81
C GLY A 136 -25.48 -4.11 7.72
N SER A 137 -24.70 -3.08 8.03
CA SER A 137 -23.52 -3.18 8.90
C SER A 137 -23.89 -3.15 10.37
N THR A 138 -23.10 -3.80 11.21
CA THR A 138 -23.27 -3.86 12.69
C THR A 138 -23.36 -2.46 13.31
N GLN A 139 -22.66 -1.47 12.75
CA GLN A 139 -22.64 -0.09 13.24
C GLN A 139 -23.59 0.86 12.49
N GLY A 140 -24.37 0.32 11.54
CA GLY A 140 -25.31 1.09 10.74
C GLY A 140 -24.67 2.13 9.82
N ALA A 141 -25.53 2.80 9.04
CA ALA A 141 -25.16 3.91 8.18
C ALA A 141 -24.76 5.16 8.99
N VAL A 142 -23.94 6.03 8.39
CA VAL A 142 -23.46 7.27 9.02
C VAL A 142 -24.60 8.27 9.12
N GLY A 143 -24.87 8.79 10.33
CA GLY A 143 -25.84 9.85 10.54
C GLY A 143 -25.42 11.16 9.89
N LEU A 144 -26.33 11.78 9.13
CA LEU A 144 -26.14 13.09 8.54
C LEU A 144 -26.45 14.20 9.55
N LEU A 145 -25.79 15.35 9.39
CA LEU A 145 -25.86 16.50 10.27
C LEU A 145 -27.03 17.43 9.93
N LEU A 146 -27.17 17.89 8.68
CA LEU A 146 -28.13 18.93 8.30
C LEU A 146 -29.20 18.44 7.31
N MET A 147 -28.90 17.43 6.50
CA MET A 147 -29.81 16.77 5.56
C MET A 147 -31.04 16.11 6.22
N PRO A 148 -31.07 15.77 7.53
CA PRO A 148 -32.30 15.33 8.18
C PRO A 148 -33.43 16.36 8.06
N LEU A 149 -33.09 17.66 7.98
CA LEU A 149 -34.06 18.74 7.73
C LEU A 149 -34.74 18.63 6.36
N LEU A 150 -34.14 17.90 5.42
CA LEU A 150 -34.63 17.61 4.08
C LEU A 150 -35.13 16.17 3.94
N GLY A 151 -35.28 15.44 5.06
CA GLY A 151 -35.80 14.07 5.10
C GLY A 151 -34.77 12.97 4.81
N ARG A 152 -33.47 13.28 4.85
CA ARG A 152 -32.38 12.30 4.68
C ARG A 152 -31.58 12.17 5.96
N ASN A 153 -31.65 11.02 6.62
CA ASN A 153 -31.07 10.84 7.95
C ASN A 153 -29.67 10.22 7.93
N THR A 154 -29.35 9.44 6.90
CA THR A 154 -28.12 8.65 6.85
C THR A 154 -27.47 8.67 5.47
N GLY A 155 -26.17 8.38 5.44
CA GLY A 155 -25.39 8.12 4.23
C GLY A 155 -24.50 6.88 4.43
N ASN A 156 -24.23 6.19 3.31
CA ASN A 156 -23.42 4.98 3.32
C ASN A 156 -21.96 5.31 2.99
N VAL A 157 -21.06 4.59 3.64
CA VAL A 157 -19.60 4.71 3.50
C VAL A 157 -19.03 3.31 3.34
N TRP A 158 -18.08 3.17 2.42
CA TRP A 158 -17.39 1.91 2.18
C TRP A 158 -15.96 2.16 1.73
N ALA A 159 -15.03 1.41 2.30
CA ALA A 159 -13.62 1.45 1.95
C ALA A 159 -13.03 0.04 1.94
N GLN A 160 -12.03 -0.17 1.09
CA GLN A 160 -11.33 -1.45 0.99
C GLN A 160 -9.86 -1.20 0.70
N ALA A 161 -9.00 -1.93 1.40
CA ALA A 161 -7.56 -1.93 1.24
C ALA A 161 -7.06 -3.34 0.96
N THR A 162 -6.01 -3.47 0.16
CA THR A 162 -5.32 -4.75 -0.03
C THR A 162 -3.83 -4.53 0.11
N SER A 163 -3.22 -5.23 1.05
CA SER A 163 -1.78 -5.25 1.25
C SER A 163 -1.25 -6.60 0.77
N ALA A 164 -0.21 -6.58 -0.06
CA ALA A 164 0.36 -7.78 -0.67
C ALA A 164 1.88 -7.86 -0.52
N LEU A 165 2.37 -9.07 -0.25
CA LEU A 165 3.77 -9.45 -0.27
C LEU A 165 4.21 -9.77 -1.69
N ARG A 166 5.37 -9.23 -2.04
CA ARG A 166 6.04 -9.54 -3.28
C ARG A 166 7.40 -10.15 -2.99
N ALA A 167 7.75 -11.17 -3.76
CA ALA A 167 9.12 -11.64 -3.85
C ALA A 167 10.04 -10.50 -4.31
N ARG A 168 11.20 -10.40 -3.66
CA ARG A 168 12.25 -9.43 -3.94
C ARG A 168 13.40 -10.12 -4.65
N GLU A 169 14.01 -9.42 -5.59
CA GLU A 169 15.26 -9.84 -6.22
C GLU A 169 16.35 -8.85 -5.80
N ILE A 170 17.35 -9.34 -5.06
CA ILE A 170 18.41 -8.51 -4.49
C ILE A 170 19.73 -8.92 -5.13
N MET A 171 20.45 -7.93 -5.69
CA MET A 171 21.76 -8.12 -6.27
C MET A 171 22.84 -7.45 -5.42
N VAL A 172 23.75 -8.24 -4.86
CA VAL A 172 24.92 -7.74 -4.12
C VAL A 172 26.10 -7.62 -5.07
N ALA A 173 26.70 -6.43 -5.16
CA ALA A 173 27.95 -6.21 -5.87
C ALA A 173 29.07 -6.03 -4.84
N LEU A 174 29.98 -7.00 -4.75
CA LEU A 174 31.07 -7.02 -3.80
C LEU A 174 32.38 -6.61 -4.48
N ASP A 175 32.99 -5.54 -3.96
CA ASP A 175 34.35 -5.12 -4.31
C ASP A 175 35.37 -6.02 -3.60
N ILE A 176 36.31 -6.57 -4.36
CA ILE A 176 37.48 -7.26 -3.82
C ILE A 176 38.80 -6.70 -4.38
N SER A 177 38.81 -5.41 -4.70
CA SER A 177 39.99 -4.68 -5.16
C SER A 177 41.10 -4.65 -4.11
N VAL A 178 42.34 -4.43 -4.57
CA VAL A 178 43.54 -4.48 -3.70
C VAL A 178 43.50 -3.46 -2.55
N THR A 179 42.74 -2.37 -2.67
CA THR A 179 42.54 -1.38 -1.61
C THR A 179 41.74 -1.93 -0.42
N TRP A 180 40.97 -3.00 -0.63
CA TRP A 180 40.23 -3.70 0.44
C TRP A 180 41.11 -4.64 1.29
N TRP A 181 42.28 -5.04 0.80
CA TRP A 181 43.14 -6.02 1.47
C TRP A 181 44.26 -5.38 2.31
N ASN A 182 44.57 -4.09 2.09
CA ASN A 182 45.63 -3.42 2.83
C ASN A 182 45.56 -1.88 2.69
N TYR A 183 44.86 -1.25 3.63
CA TYR A 183 44.93 0.19 3.85
C TYR A 183 45.05 0.43 5.36
N GLY A 184 46.17 0.98 5.83
CA GLY A 184 46.33 1.41 7.22
C GLY A 184 46.70 0.34 8.27
N GLY A 185 46.92 -0.93 7.90
CA GLY A 185 47.32 -1.99 8.84
C GLY A 185 46.16 -2.78 9.47
N GLU A 186 44.93 -2.51 9.05
CA GLU A 186 43.74 -3.27 9.39
C GLU A 186 43.47 -4.33 8.30
N THR A 187 43.49 -5.61 8.65
CA THR A 187 43.22 -6.74 7.73
C THR A 187 41.73 -7.07 7.60
N GLU A 188 40.85 -6.24 8.19
CA GLU A 188 39.50 -6.66 8.60
C GLU A 188 38.39 -6.28 7.61
N HIS A 189 38.66 -5.48 6.58
CA HIS A 189 37.59 -4.95 5.71
C HIS A 189 36.89 -6.05 4.90
N PHE A 190 37.64 -6.91 4.21
CA PHE A 190 37.05 -8.02 3.43
C PHE A 190 36.34 -9.05 4.33
N GLU A 191 36.92 -9.36 5.49
CA GLU A 191 36.32 -10.29 6.44
C GLU A 191 35.01 -9.75 7.00
N GLY A 192 34.95 -8.45 7.33
CA GLY A 192 33.72 -7.79 7.76
C GLY A 192 32.62 -7.78 6.67
N ALA A 193 32.98 -7.54 5.40
CA ALA A 193 32.00 -7.61 4.30
C ALA A 193 31.52 -9.04 4.03
N ARG A 194 32.42 -10.03 4.09
CA ARG A 194 32.06 -11.45 4.03
C ARG A 194 31.10 -11.81 5.15
N ASP A 195 31.43 -11.47 6.40
CA ASP A 195 30.65 -11.84 7.58
C ASP A 195 29.29 -11.14 7.57
N SER A 196 29.23 -9.88 7.10
CA SER A 196 27.97 -9.16 6.89
C SER A 196 27.11 -9.82 5.80
N LEU A 197 27.72 -10.27 4.70
CA LEU A 197 27.00 -10.98 3.63
C LEU A 197 26.51 -12.36 4.11
N LEU A 198 27.29 -13.06 4.92
CA LEU A 198 26.86 -14.29 5.57
C LEU A 198 25.69 -14.03 6.51
N GLY A 199 25.70 -12.94 7.27
CA GLY A 199 24.56 -12.52 8.09
C GLY A 199 23.31 -12.18 7.27
N LEU A 200 23.47 -11.54 6.11
CA LEU A 200 22.37 -11.31 5.15
C LEU A 200 21.80 -12.64 4.63
N LEU A 201 22.68 -13.56 4.24
CA LEU A 201 22.29 -14.89 3.76
C LEU A 201 21.61 -15.68 4.86
N GLU A 202 22.11 -15.62 6.09
CA GLU A 202 21.51 -16.29 7.25
C GLU A 202 20.14 -15.69 7.58
N TYR A 203 19.99 -14.36 7.54
CA TYR A 203 18.67 -13.71 7.66
C TYR A 203 17.71 -14.12 6.54
N ALA A 204 18.21 -14.33 5.33
CA ALA A 204 17.42 -14.79 4.20
C ALA A 204 17.13 -16.30 4.23
N TRP A 205 17.97 -17.11 4.89
CA TRP A 205 17.96 -18.57 4.81
C TRP A 205 17.41 -19.26 6.06
N ASN A 206 17.68 -18.77 7.28
CA ASN A 206 17.29 -19.48 8.50
C ASN A 206 15.75 -19.64 8.60
N ASP A 207 15.31 -20.90 8.44
CA ASP A 207 14.11 -21.60 8.93
C ASP A 207 12.83 -20.78 9.18
N GLY A 208 12.54 -19.84 8.28
CA GLY A 208 11.34 -19.00 8.38
C GLY A 208 11.36 -17.77 7.49
N SER A 209 12.24 -17.71 6.47
CA SER A 209 12.33 -16.53 5.61
C SER A 209 10.93 -16.12 5.16
N PRO A 210 10.50 -14.85 5.28
CA PRO A 210 9.17 -14.42 4.80
C PRO A 210 8.91 -14.61 3.30
N PHE A 211 9.81 -15.30 2.59
CA PHE A 211 10.10 -15.09 1.20
C PHE A 211 10.28 -16.41 0.44
N PRO A 212 9.23 -17.22 0.29
CA PRO A 212 9.30 -18.43 -0.54
C PRO A 212 9.64 -18.15 -2.02
N GLY A 213 9.78 -16.89 -2.43
CA GLY A 213 10.24 -16.49 -3.77
C GLY A 213 11.33 -15.42 -3.83
N ASP A 214 11.95 -14.98 -2.71
CA ASP A 214 13.05 -14.01 -2.80
C ASP A 214 14.27 -14.64 -3.50
N GLN A 215 14.93 -13.87 -4.36
CA GLN A 215 16.15 -14.28 -5.04
C GLN A 215 17.31 -13.37 -4.64
N LEU A 216 18.46 -13.99 -4.36
CA LEU A 216 19.70 -13.31 -4.03
C LEU A 216 20.75 -13.63 -5.09
N GLY A 217 21.32 -12.59 -5.69
CA GLY A 217 22.45 -12.69 -6.59
C GLY A 217 23.69 -12.01 -6.01
N LEU A 218 24.87 -12.53 -6.36
CA LEU A 218 26.15 -11.96 -5.99
C LEU A 218 27.01 -11.77 -7.25
N ILE A 219 27.47 -10.55 -7.48
CA ILE A 219 28.57 -10.25 -8.39
C ILE A 219 29.75 -9.83 -7.55
N VAL A 220 30.90 -10.39 -7.89
CA VAL A 220 32.18 -9.98 -7.33
C VAL A 220 32.95 -9.23 -8.42
N TYR A 221 33.46 -8.04 -8.09
CA TYR A 221 34.30 -7.28 -9.01
C TYR A 221 35.68 -7.03 -8.43
N THR A 222 36.67 -7.14 -9.32
CA THR A 222 38.04 -6.68 -9.11
C THR A 222 38.25 -5.59 -10.16
N GLY A 223 38.80 -4.42 -9.82
CA GLY A 223 38.98 -3.27 -10.74
C GLY A 223 39.85 -3.44 -12.00
N ALA A 224 39.97 -4.67 -12.55
CA ALA A 224 40.71 -5.11 -13.73
C ALA A 224 42.25 -5.05 -13.66
N PRO A 225 42.95 -5.81 -14.52
CA PRO A 225 42.91 -7.26 -14.65
C PRO A 225 43.78 -7.90 -13.57
N MET A 226 43.54 -9.16 -13.19
CA MET A 226 44.64 -9.98 -12.69
C MET A 226 45.78 -9.83 -13.70
N CYS A 227 46.98 -9.54 -13.22
CA CYS A 227 48.20 -9.90 -13.92
C CYS A 227 47.97 -11.30 -14.51
N THR A 228 47.80 -11.37 -15.83
CA THR A 228 47.50 -12.61 -16.52
C THR A 228 48.71 -13.50 -16.33
N ARG A 229 48.68 -14.35 -15.31
CA ARG A 229 49.42 -15.60 -15.42
C ARG A 229 48.63 -16.39 -16.44
N ARG A 230 48.99 -16.20 -17.71
CA ARG A 230 48.62 -17.10 -18.81
C ARG A 230 48.84 -18.50 -18.25
N TRP A 231 47.76 -19.22 -17.95
CA TRP A 231 47.85 -20.67 -17.87
C TRP A 231 48.26 -21.06 -19.27
N ALA A 232 49.54 -21.41 -19.44
CA ALA A 232 49.97 -22.05 -20.66
C ALA A 232 49.16 -23.33 -20.72
N THR A 233 48.06 -23.33 -21.46
CA THR A 233 47.61 -24.55 -22.11
C THR A 233 48.74 -24.88 -23.07
N SER A 234 49.72 -25.63 -22.59
CA SER A 234 50.57 -26.40 -23.49
C SER A 234 49.62 -27.12 -24.44
N PRO A 235 49.79 -26.98 -25.77
CA PRO A 235 49.00 -27.78 -26.69
C PRO A 235 49.16 -29.24 -26.28
N PRO A 236 48.12 -30.07 -26.41
CA PRO A 236 48.19 -31.46 -26.02
C PRO A 236 49.43 -32.05 -26.70
N SER A 237 50.37 -32.52 -25.89
CA SER A 237 51.51 -33.27 -26.41
C SER A 237 50.91 -34.40 -27.22
N THR A 238 51.09 -34.36 -28.54
CA THR A 238 50.88 -35.50 -29.40
C THR A 238 51.54 -36.70 -28.74
N PRO A 239 50.86 -37.85 -28.59
CA PRO A 239 51.49 -39.05 -28.10
C PRO A 239 52.70 -39.31 -28.98
N ARG A 240 53.89 -39.14 -28.40
CA ARG A 240 55.15 -39.45 -29.05
C ARG A 240 55.07 -40.93 -29.40
N GLY A 241 55.02 -41.21 -30.70
CA GLY A 241 54.97 -42.55 -31.23
C GLY A 241 56.00 -43.43 -30.54
N THR A 242 55.54 -44.64 -30.22
CA THR A 242 56.33 -45.79 -29.75
C THR A 242 57.73 -45.82 -30.37
N PRO A 243 58.78 -46.11 -29.58
CA PRO A 243 60.10 -46.35 -30.12
C PRO A 243 60.01 -47.53 -31.09
N THR A 244 60.49 -47.32 -32.31
CA THR A 244 60.72 -48.34 -33.33
C THR A 244 61.70 -49.36 -32.77
N GLY A 245 61.14 -50.37 -32.10
CA GLY A 245 61.79 -51.61 -31.74
C GLY A 245 62.13 -52.38 -33.01
N THR A 246 63.38 -52.78 -33.07
CA THR A 246 64.05 -53.49 -34.15
C THR A 246 63.34 -54.80 -34.46
N THR A 247 62.63 -54.89 -35.58
CA THR A 247 62.24 -56.18 -36.16
C THR A 247 63.37 -56.67 -37.07
N LYS A 248 64.32 -57.42 -36.48
CA LYS A 248 65.16 -58.34 -37.25
C LYS A 248 64.24 -59.42 -37.85
N ARG A 249 63.95 -59.28 -39.14
CA ARG A 249 63.34 -60.34 -39.95
C ARG A 249 64.40 -61.43 -40.15
N THR A 250 64.19 -62.58 -39.52
CA THR A 250 64.89 -63.82 -39.83
C THR A 250 64.42 -64.33 -41.18
N THR A 251 65.31 -64.33 -42.17
CA THR A 251 65.14 -65.09 -43.42
C THR A 251 65.83 -66.45 -43.23
N PRO A 252 65.21 -67.59 -43.58
CA PRO A 252 65.79 -68.92 -43.41
C PRO A 252 66.90 -69.20 -44.44
N PRO A 253 67.79 -70.17 -44.18
CA PRO A 253 68.93 -70.46 -45.05
C PRO A 253 68.46 -71.30 -46.24
N ARG A 254 69.01 -71.03 -47.44
CA ARG A 254 69.19 -72.04 -48.49
C ARG A 254 70.06 -71.54 -49.65
N VAL A 255 71.14 -72.33 -49.83
CA VAL A 255 72.02 -72.60 -50.97
C VAL A 255 72.92 -71.46 -51.44
#